data_AF-A0A817I4I5-F1
#
_entry.id   AF-A0A817I4I5-F1
#
_cell.length_a   1.000
_cell.length_b   1.000
_cell.length_c   1.000
_cell.angle_alpha   90.00
_cell.angle_beta   90.00
_cell.angle_gamma   90.00
#
_symmetry.space_group_name_H-M   'P 1'
#
loop_
_entity.id
_entity.type
_entity.pdbx_description
1 polymer ?
#
loop_
_entity_poly.entity_id
_entity_poly.type
_entity_poly.pdbx_seq_one_letter_code
_entity_poly.pdbx_strand_id
1 'polypeptide(L)'
;MANPAPTSVLALPVEIVHDILDYFDKSTIFFLIRNVCRRWNMITDSYRRYQTLSKLYLYENEISSDIESHLETMVARNRRRI
;
A
#
# COMPACT_ATOMS: atom_id res chain seq x y z
N MET A 1 -15.22 39.52 6.06
CA MET A 1 -13.94 38.86 5.74
C MET A 1 -14.26 37.44 5.32
N ALA A 2 -13.97 37.05 4.07
CA ALA A 2 -14.19 35.67 3.63
C ALA A 2 -13.14 34.76 4.27
N ASN A 3 -13.55 33.65 4.87
CA ASN A 3 -12.61 32.64 5.34
C ASN A 3 -11.80 32.12 4.14
N PRO A 4 -10.46 32.10 4.20
CA PRO A 4 -9.67 31.45 3.16
C PRO A 4 -10.13 29.98 3.09
N ALA A 5 -10.45 29.51 1.89
CA ALA A 5 -10.84 28.13 1.69
C ALA A 5 -9.76 27.22 2.30
N PRO A 6 -10.13 26.17 3.05
CA PRO A 6 -9.16 25.30 3.68
C PRO A 6 -8.21 24.76 2.60
N THR A 7 -6.93 25.06 2.74
CA THR A 7 -5.90 24.58 1.82
C THR A 7 -5.79 23.07 2.01
N SER A 8 -6.40 22.32 1.09
CA SER A 8 -6.40 20.87 1.18
C SER A 8 -5.02 20.33 0.83
N VAL A 9 -4.52 19.38 1.62
CA VAL A 9 -3.33 18.58 1.27
C VAL A 9 -3.55 17.86 -0.07
N LEU A 10 -4.81 17.61 -0.44
CA LEU A 10 -5.18 17.05 -1.74
C LEU A 10 -4.98 18.02 -2.93
N ALA A 11 -4.71 19.30 -2.67
CA ALA A 11 -4.43 20.30 -3.68
C ALA A 11 -2.92 20.61 -3.84
N LEU A 12 -2.06 20.05 -2.97
CA LEU A 12 -0.61 20.27 -3.05
C LEU A 12 0.00 19.58 -4.28
N PRO A 13 1.03 20.17 -4.92
CA PRO A 13 1.82 19.48 -5.94
C PRO A 13 2.41 18.16 -5.41
N VAL A 14 2.60 17.18 -6.29
CA VAL A 14 3.03 15.83 -5.88
C VAL A 14 4.43 15.84 -5.26
N GLU A 15 5.28 16.77 -5.69
CA GLU A 15 6.63 16.98 -5.20
C GLU A 15 6.59 17.39 -3.71
N ILE A 16 5.73 18.33 -3.36
CA ILE A 16 5.52 18.75 -1.96
C ILE A 16 4.96 17.60 -1.12
N VAL A 17 4.09 16.79 -1.70
CA VAL A 17 3.58 15.60 -1.01
C VAL A 17 4.70 14.59 -0.76
N HIS A 18 5.61 14.37 -1.71
CA HIS A 18 6.79 13.52 -1.49
C HIS A 18 7.68 14.06 -0.38
N ASP A 19 7.93 15.38 -0.34
CA ASP A 19 8.71 16.01 0.73
C ASP A 19 8.05 15.78 2.11
N ILE A 20 6.71 15.84 2.18
CA ILE A 20 5.96 15.50 3.40
C ILE A 20 6.16 14.02 3.76
N LEU A 21 6.09 13.11 2.77
CA LEU A 21 6.30 11.68 2.97
C LEU A 21 7.70 11.35 3.51
N ASP A 22 8.72 12.16 3.19
CA ASP A 22 10.09 11.96 3.67
C ASP A 22 10.23 12.07 5.21
N TYR A 23 9.27 12.73 5.89
CA TYR A 23 9.23 12.84 7.35
C TYR A 23 8.58 11.64 8.04
N PHE A 24 7.95 10.75 7.29
CA PHE A 24 7.30 9.57 7.84
C PHE A 24 8.18 8.34 7.68
N ASP A 25 8.10 7.43 8.66
CA ASP A 25 8.65 6.11 8.49
C ASP A 25 7.84 5.31 7.45
N LYS A 26 8.48 4.30 6.90
CA LYS A 26 7.94 3.47 5.82
C LYS A 26 6.66 2.74 6.22
N SER A 27 6.54 2.32 7.48
CA SER A 27 5.36 1.60 7.99
C SER A 27 4.18 2.54 8.10
N THR A 28 4.39 3.78 8.57
CA THR A 28 3.37 4.83 8.61
C THR A 28 2.84 5.13 7.20
N ILE A 29 3.74 5.27 6.22
CA ILE A 29 3.32 5.48 4.82
C ILE A 29 2.47 4.30 4.32
N PHE A 30 2.90 3.07 4.62
CA PHE A 30 2.25 1.85 4.16
C PHE A 30 0.85 1.65 4.76
N PHE A 31 0.75 1.66 6.08
CA PHE A 31 -0.48 1.29 6.78
C PHE A 31 -1.48 2.43 6.90
N LEU A 32 -0.99 3.67 7.05
CA LEU A 32 -1.85 4.80 7.39
C LEU A 32 -2.08 5.73 6.20
N ILE A 33 -1.05 6.03 5.40
CA ILE A 33 -1.16 7.06 4.36
C ILE A 33 -1.68 6.51 3.03
N ARG A 34 -1.17 5.35 2.56
CA ARG A 34 -1.55 4.76 1.27
C ARG A 34 -3.06 4.60 1.10
N ASN A 35 -3.74 4.20 2.18
CA ASN A 35 -5.15 3.81 2.15
C ASN A 35 -6.13 4.97 2.43
N VAL A 36 -5.65 6.20 2.62
CA VAL A 36 -6.51 7.36 2.92
C VAL A 36 -7.45 7.66 1.75
N CYS A 37 -6.92 7.72 0.53
CA CYS A 37 -7.72 7.89 -0.68
C CYS A 37 -6.95 7.45 -1.92
N ARG A 38 -7.66 7.37 -3.06
CA ARG A 38 -7.07 6.96 -4.35
C ARG A 38 -5.87 7.81 -4.75
N ARG A 39 -5.87 9.11 -4.48
CA ARG A 39 -4.75 10.01 -4.80
C ARG A 39 -3.51 9.63 -4.00
N TRP A 40 -3.64 9.43 -2.69
CA TRP A 40 -2.52 9.02 -1.85
C TRP A 40 -1.95 7.68 -2.28
N ASN A 41 -2.81 6.72 -2.63
CA ASN A 41 -2.37 5.44 -3.18
C ASN A 41 -1.47 5.63 -4.42
N MET A 42 -1.94 6.40 -5.41
CA MET A 42 -1.16 6.70 -6.62
C MET A 42 0.17 7.42 -6.33
N ILE A 43 0.18 8.38 -5.41
CA ILE A 43 1.40 9.10 -5.03
C ILE A 43 2.39 8.17 -4.34
N THR A 44 1.93 7.35 -3.39
CA THR A 44 2.81 6.39 -2.72
C THR A 44 3.37 5.35 -3.70
N ASP A 45 2.62 4.94 -4.72
CA ASP A 45 3.09 3.97 -5.73
C ASP A 45 4.18 4.54 -6.65
N SER A 46 4.16 5.86 -6.94
CA SER A 46 5.21 6.52 -7.73
C SER A 46 6.40 6.98 -6.87
N TYR A 47 6.24 7.03 -5.55
CA TYR A 47 7.27 7.47 -4.63
C TYR A 47 8.40 6.43 -4.49
N ARG A 48 9.54 6.74 -5.10
CA ARG A 48 10.68 5.81 -5.26
C ARG A 48 11.18 5.20 -3.95
N ARG A 49 11.20 5.96 -2.86
CA ARG A 49 11.65 5.50 -1.53
C ARG A 49 10.74 4.41 -0.94
N TYR A 50 9.51 4.34 -1.42
CA TYR A 50 8.48 3.40 -0.99
C TYR A 50 8.29 2.22 -1.97
N GLN A 51 8.62 2.38 -3.25
CA GLN A 51 8.43 1.33 -4.26
C GLN A 51 9.08 -0.01 -3.91
N THR A 52 10.28 -0.01 -3.30
CA THR A 52 10.95 -1.27 -2.92
C THR A 52 10.16 -2.04 -1.87
N LEU A 53 9.58 -1.35 -0.88
CA LEU A 53 8.80 -2.00 0.17
C LEU A 53 7.42 -2.42 -0.30
N SER A 54 6.76 -1.59 -1.11
CA SER A 54 5.48 -1.96 -1.73
C SER A 54 5.61 -3.24 -2.54
N LYS A 55 6.70 -3.37 -3.32
CA LYS A 55 7.00 -4.58 -4.09
C LYS A 55 7.27 -5.80 -3.21
N LEU A 56 8.06 -5.65 -2.14
CA LEU A 56 8.34 -6.74 -1.21
C LEU A 56 7.06 -7.21 -0.51
N TYR A 57 6.23 -6.28 -0.04
CA TYR A 57 4.96 -6.63 0.60
C TYR A 57 3.99 -7.32 -0.36
N LEU A 58 3.85 -6.81 -1.59
CA LEU A 58 3.00 -7.46 -2.60
C LEU A 58 3.51 -8.88 -2.92
N TYR A 59 4.82 -9.05 -3.03
CA TYR A 59 5.44 -10.36 -3.24
C TYR A 59 5.24 -11.33 -2.08
N GLU A 60 5.35 -10.85 -0.83
CA GLU A 60 5.04 -11.67 0.36
C GLU A 60 3.58 -12.12 0.38
N ASN A 61 2.63 -11.25 0.01
CA ASN A 61 1.22 -11.63 -0.05
C ASN A 61 0.91 -12.61 -1.18
N GLU A 62 1.57 -12.44 -2.34
CA GLU A 62 1.42 -13.35 -3.48
C GLU A 62 1.94 -14.74 -3.13
N ILE A 63 3.13 -14.83 -2.51
CA ILE A 63 3.67 -16.10 -1.99
C ILE A 63 2.73 -16.72 -0.94
N SER A 64 2.22 -15.92 0.00
CA SER A 64 1.33 -16.42 1.05
C SER A 64 0.05 -17.01 0.44
N SER A 65 -0.53 -16.34 -0.56
CA SER A 65 -1.72 -16.81 -1.27
C SER A 65 -1.48 -18.10 -2.05
N ASP A 66 -0.32 -18.22 -2.72
CA ASP A 66 0.06 -19.43 -3.45
C ASP A 66 0.24 -20.64 -2.52
N ILE A 67 0.87 -20.42 -1.36
CA ILE A 67 1.07 -21.46 -0.35
C ILE A 67 -0.28 -21.93 0.22
N GLU A 68 -1.17 -21.00 0.55
CA GLU A 68 -2.52 -21.32 1.04
C GLU A 68 -3.29 -22.15 0.01
N SER A 69 -3.32 -21.72 -1.26
CA SER A 69 -3.98 -22.45 -2.34
C SER A 69 -3.41 -23.86 -2.54
N HIS A 70 -2.09 -24.00 -2.44
CA HIS A 70 -1.42 -25.29 -2.55
C HIS A 70 -1.82 -26.23 -1.40
N LEU A 71 -1.81 -25.72 -0.16
CA LEU A 71 -2.21 -26.49 1.02
C LEU A 71 -3.68 -26.93 0.94
N GLU A 72 -4.59 -26.05 0.54
CA GLU A 72 -6.00 -26.39 0.32
C GLU A 72 -6.15 -27.52 -0.72
N THR A 73 -5.39 -27.44 -1.81
CA THR A 73 -5.38 -28.48 -2.86
C THR A 73 -4.88 -29.82 -2.31
N MET A 74 -3.83 -29.81 -1.48
CA MET A 74 -3.31 -31.02 -0.84
C MET A 74 -4.32 -31.64 0.14
N VAL A 75 -4.97 -30.81 0.96
CA VAL A 75 -6.02 -31.24 1.90
C VAL A 75 -7.21 -31.84 1.14
N ALA A 76 -7.65 -31.19 0.06
CA ALA A 76 -8.74 -31.69 -0.78
C ALA A 76 -8.41 -33.04 -1.43
N ARG A 77 -7.17 -33.23 -1.90
CA ARG A 77 -6.71 -34.52 -2.46
C ARG A 77 -6.72 -35.63 -1.42
N ASN A 78 -6.27 -35.37 -0.19
CA ASN A 78 -6.26 -36.36 0.87
C ASN A 78 -7.68 -36.72 1.33
N ARG A 79 -8.61 -35.76 1.39
CA ARG A 79 -10.03 -36.04 1.70
C ARG A 79 -10.72 -36.94 0.68
N ARG A 80 -10.28 -36.96 -0.58
CA ARG A 80 -10.84 -37.84 -1.63
C ARG A 80 -10.26 -39.26 -1.60
N ARG A 81 -9.21 -39.50 -0.80
CA ARG A 81 -8.52 -40.78 -0.69
C ARG A 81 -8.95 -41.59 0.54
N ILE A 82 -9.77 -41.00 1.41
CA ILE A 82 -10.42 -41.62 2.58
C ILE A 82 -11.88 -41.85 2.21
#